data_AF-A0A6C0C4C4-F1
#
_entry.id   AF-A0A6C0C4C4-F1
#
_cell.length_a   1.000
_cell.length_b   1.000
_cell.length_c   1.000
_cell.angle_alpha   90.00
_cell.angle_beta   90.00
_cell.angle_gamma   90.00
#
_symmetry.space_group_name_H-M   'P 1'
#
loop_
_entity.id
_entity.type
_entity.pdbx_description
1 polymer ?
#
loop_
_entity_poly.entity_id
_entity_poly.type
_entity_poly.pdbx_seq_one_letter_code
_entity_poly.pdbx_strand_id
1 'polypeptide(L)' 'MTRIVLLTDENIVEGVIGMMFLAITSYILSRVISAPRSVILGMAFIISWYVRRIGSNLYLYGKKEYNISISPITYEIE' A
#
# COMPACT_ATOMS: atom_id res chain seq x y z
N MET A 1 -31.48 5.69 -2.15
CA MET A 1 -30.21 5.67 -1.41
C MET A 1 -29.47 4.37 -1.61
N THR A 2 -28.49 4.38 -2.50
CA THR A 2 -27.58 3.25 -2.73
C THR A 2 -26.25 3.59 -2.09
N ARG A 3 -25.80 2.79 -1.11
CA ARG A 3 -24.49 2.97 -0.47
C ARG A 3 -23.44 2.24 -1.28
N ILE A 4 -22.47 2.97 -1.82
CA ILE A 4 -21.42 2.41 -2.66
C ILE A 4 -20.09 2.47 -1.90
N VAL A 5 -19.43 1.33 -1.78
CA VAL A 5 -18.09 1.21 -1.16
C VAL A 5 -17.06 1.66 -2.18
N LEU A 6 -16.38 2.76 -1.90
CA LEU A 6 -15.40 3.36 -2.80
C LEU A 6 -14.01 2.77 -2.57
N LEU A 7 -13.60 2.66 -1.30
CA LEU A 7 -12.34 2.06 -0.88
C LEU A 7 -12.59 1.17 0.33
N THR A 8 -12.21 -0.10 0.21
CA THR A 8 -12.16 -1.02 1.35
C THR A 8 -10.97 -0.66 2.25
N ASP A 9 -11.04 -1.12 3.49
CA ASP A 9 -9.97 -0.99 4.47
C ASP A 9 -8.65 -1.60 3.99
N GLU A 10 -8.74 -2.75 3.32
CA GLU A 10 -7.60 -3.42 2.69
C GLU A 10 -6.93 -2.53 1.63
N ASN A 11 -7.72 -1.90 0.75
CA ASN A 11 -7.18 -1.02 -0.30
C ASN A 11 -6.47 0.20 0.29
N ILE A 12 -7.01 0.74 1.40
CA ILE A 12 -6.42 1.88 2.10
C ILE A 12 -5.06 1.48 2.69
N VAL A 13 -5.01 0.35 3.41
CA VAL A 13 -3.77 -0.16 4.01
C VAL A 13 -2.74 -0.48 2.94
N GLU A 14 -3.16 -1.17 1.88
CA GLU A 14 -2.30 -1.51 0.75
C GLU A 14 -1.71 -0.25 0.10
N GLY A 15 -2.53 0.80 -0.08
CA GLY A 15 -2.11 2.09 -0.61
C GLY A 15 -1.10 2.80 0.28
N VAL A 16 -1.34 2.86 1.60
CA VAL A 16 -0.44 3.51 2.58
C VAL A 16 0.90 2.79 2.65
N ILE A 17 0.89 1.46 2.83
CA ILE A 17 2.11 0.64 2.86
C ILE A 17 2.87 0.80 1.54
N GLY A 18 2.14 0.70 0.41
CA GLY A 18 2.72 0.85 -0.92
C GLY A 18 3.45 2.17 -1.11
N MET A 19 2.82 3.29 -0.73
CA MET A 19 3.39 4.62 -0.89
C MET A 19 4.62 4.84 0.00
N MET A 20 4.53 4.44 1.28
CA MET A 20 5.66 4.56 2.21
C MET A 20 6.88 3.77 1.75
N PHE A 21 6.69 2.49 1.40
CA PHE A 21 7.81 1.64 0.99
C PHE A 21 8.38 2.03 -0.36
N LEU A 22 7.57 2.54 -1.29
CA LEU A 22 8.06 3.06 -2.56
C LEU A 22 9.00 4.25 -2.33
N ALA A 23 8.61 5.20 -1.48
CA ALA A 23 9.41 6.37 -1.15
C ALA A 23 10.73 5.98 -0.46
N ILE A 24 10.66 5.13 0.57
CA ILE A 24 11.84 4.66 1.31
C ILE A 24 12.79 3.89 0.39
N THR A 25 12.28 2.94 -0.40
CA THR A 25 13.11 2.11 -1.27
C THR A 25 13.75 2.95 -2.38
N SER A 26 12.99 3.87 -3.00
CA SER A 26 13.53 4.78 -4.01
C SER A 26 14.66 5.64 -3.43
N TYR A 27 14.47 6.14 -2.21
CA TYR A 27 15.48 6.93 -1.52
C TYR A 27 16.75 6.13 -1.23
N ILE A 28 16.62 4.92 -0.68
CA ILE A 28 17.76 4.03 -0.41
C ILE A 28 18.50 3.68 -1.70
N LEU A 29 17.78 3.21 -2.73
CA LEU A 29 18.38 2.82 -4.00
C LEU A 29 19.08 4.00 -4.68
N SER A 30 18.54 5.22 -4.57
CA SER A 30 19.19 6.42 -5.13
C SER A 30 20.53 6.77 -4.47
N ARG A 31 20.77 6.31 -3.24
CA ARG A 31 22.03 6.52 -2.51
C ARG A 31 23.02 5.37 -2.67
N VAL A 32 22.54 4.18 -3.00
CA VAL A 32 23.36 2.96 -3.09
C VAL A 32 23.76 2.66 -4.53
N ILE A 33 22.87 2.89 -5.48
CA ILE A 33 23.07 2.51 -6.89
C ILE A 33 23.20 3.77 -7.74
N SER A 34 24.31 3.86 -8.49
CA SER A 34 24.45 4.84 -9.56
C SER A 34 23.76 4.33 -10.83
N ALA A 35 22.45 4.59 -10.94
CA ALA A 35 21.65 4.28 -12.12
C ALA A 35 20.74 5.48 -12.48
N PRO A 36 20.21 5.54 -13.72
CA PRO A 36 19.22 6.53 -14.08
C PRO A 36 17.99 6.49 -13.15
N ARG A 37 17.41 7.66 -12.85
CA ARG A 37 16.26 7.76 -11.93
C ARG A 37 15.07 6.87 -12.32
N SER A 38 14.83 6.68 -13.62
CA SER A 38 13.79 5.79 -14.13
C SER A 38 14.02 4.33 -13.77
N VAL A 39 15.28 3.85 -13.83
CA VAL A 39 15.65 2.48 -13.45
C VAL A 39 15.50 2.29 -11.95
N ILE A 40 15.95 3.25 -11.15
CA ILE A 40 15.79 3.24 -9.69
C ILE A 40 14.31 3.16 -9.29
N LEU A 41 13.45 3.96 -9.93
CA LEU A 41 12.01 3.93 -9.72
C LEU A 41 11.40 2.57 -10.10
N GLY A 42 11.83 1.98 -11.22
CA GLY A 42 11.38 0.65 -11.62
C GLY A 42 11.77 -0.43 -10.59
N MET A 43 13.01 -0.41 -10.12
CA MET A 43 13.48 -1.32 -9.08
C MET A 43 12.72 -1.12 -7.76
N ALA A 44 12.55 0.14 -7.33
CA ALA A 44 11.81 0.48 -6.13
C ALA A 44 10.34 0.04 -6.21
N PHE A 45 9.73 0.15 -7.38
CA PHE A 45 8.35 -0.29 -7.61
C PHE A 45 8.21 -1.80 -7.44
N ILE A 46 9.11 -2.60 -8.02
CA ILE A 46 9.10 -4.06 -7.89
C ILE A 46 9.24 -4.46 -6.42
N ILE A 47 10.21 -3.88 -5.70
CA ILE A 47 10.43 -4.18 -4.28
C ILE A 47 9.22 -3.75 -3.44
N SER A 48 8.71 -2.53 -3.66
CA SER A 48 7.52 -2.02 -2.98
C SER A 48 6.32 -2.93 -3.20
N TRP A 49 6.14 -3.47 -4.41
CA TRP A 49 5.02 -4.38 -4.73
C TRP A 49 5.05 -5.66 -3.88
N TYR A 50 6.22 -6.28 -3.70
CA TYR A 50 6.36 -7.45 -2.84
C TYR A 50 6.04 -7.11 -1.37
N VAL A 51 6.58 -5.99 -0.87
CA VAL A 51 6.31 -5.55 0.50
C VAL A 51 4.83 -5.24 0.70
N ARG A 52 4.16 -4.69 -0.32
CA ARG A 52 2.73 -4.39 -0.30
C ARG A 52 1.89 -5.65 -0.04
N ARG A 53 2.18 -6.74 -0.74
CA ARG A 53 1.52 -8.04 -0.52
C ARG A 53 1.76 -8.62 0.88
N ILE A 54 2.97 -8.47 1.40
CA ILE A 54 3.27 -8.93 2.76
C ILE A 54 2.48 -8.10 3.78
N GLY A 55 2.46 -6.78 3.60
CA GLY A 55 1.72 -5.84 4.46
C GLY A 55 0.22 -6.09 4.46
N SER A 56 -0.40 -6.32 3.28
CA SER A 56 -1.82 -6.64 3.19
C SER A 56 -2.15 -7.96 3.90
N ASN A 57 -1.31 -8.98 3.75
CA ASN A 57 -1.50 -10.27 4.42
C ASN A 57 -1.37 -10.15 5.95
N LEU A 58 -0.41 -9.37 6.44
CA LEU A 58 -0.27 -9.08 7.87
C LEU A 58 -1.48 -8.32 8.43
N TYR A 59 -2.01 -7.36 7.66
CA TYR A 59 -3.23 -6.65 8.04
C TYR A 59 -4.44 -7.58 8.10
N LEU A 60 -4.63 -8.44 7.09
CA LEU A 60 -5.70 -9.44 7.08
C LEU A 60 -5.61 -10.39 8.28
N TYR A 61 -4.39 -10.83 8.61
CA TYR A 61 -4.14 -11.63 9.81
C TYR A 61 -4.52 -10.86 11.08
N GLY A 62 -4.06 -9.61 11.22
CA GLY A 62 -4.36 -8.78 12.39
C GLY A 62 -5.84 -8.41 12.52
N LYS A 63 -6.54 -8.20 11.42
CA LYS A 63 -7.99 -7.99 11.36
C LYS A 63 -8.75 -9.20 11.89
N LYS A 64 -8.31 -10.41 11.52
CA LYS A 64 -8.92 -11.67 11.97
C LYS A 64 -8.64 -11.96 13.45
N GLU A 65 -7.39 -11.74 13.89
CA GLU A 65 -6.94 -12.16 15.22
C GLU A 65 -7.25 -11.12 16.31
N TYR A 66 -7.13 -9.82 15.98
CA TYR A 66 -7.23 -8.72 16.95
C TYR A 66 -8.44 -7.81 16.72
N ASN A 67 -9.31 -8.14 15.75
CA ASN A 67 -10.51 -7.37 15.40
C ASN A 67 -10.21 -5.90 15.03
N ILE A 68 -9.00 -5.64 14.54
CA ILE A 68 -8.56 -4.32 14.08
C ILE A 68 -9.15 -4.11 12.68
N SER A 69 -10.08 -3.17 12.54
CA SER A 69 -10.62 -2.78 11.24
C SER A 69 -10.54 -1.27 11.05
N ILE A 70 -10.22 -0.86 9.83
CA ILE A 70 -10.31 0.53 9.41
C ILE A 70 -11.69 0.74 8.78
N SER A 71 -12.30 1.89 9.04
CA SER A 71 -13.60 2.20 8.43
C SER A 71 -13.44 2.37 6.91
N PRO A 72 -14.23 1.64 6.08
CA PRO A 72 -14.18 1.81 4.63
C PRO A 72 -14.72 3.18 4.24
N ILE A 73 -14.23 3.72 3.13
CA ILE A 73 -14.75 4.97 2.57
C ILE A 73 -15.95 4.62 1.70
N THR A 74 -17.13 5.09 2.10
CA THR A 74 -18.39 4.87 1.39
C THR A 74 -19.00 6.20 0.98
N TYR A 75 -19.66 6.25 -0.17
CA TYR A 75 -20.49 7.38 -0.56
C TYR A 75 -21.94 6.95 -0.75
N GLU A 76 -22.86 7.87 -0.50
CA GLU A 76 -24.28 7.68 -0.70
C GLU A 76 -24.69 8.50 -1.93
N ILE A 77 -25.35 7.85 -2.88
CA ILE A 77 -26.06 8.55 -3.96
C ILE A 77 -27.52 8.66 -3.50
N GLU A 78 -28.01 9.90 -3.40
CA GLU A 78 -29.43 10.20 -3.24
C GLU A 78 -30.24 9.75 -4.45
#